data_AF-A1ZM64-F1
#
_entry.id   AF-A1ZM64-F1
#
_cell.length_a   1.000
_cell.length_b   1.000
_cell.length_c   1.000
_cell.angle_alpha   90.00
_cell.angle_beta   90.00
_cell.angle_gamma   90.00
#
_symmetry.space_group_name_H-M   'P 1'
#
loop_
_entity.id
_entity.type
_entity.pdbx_description
1 polymer ?
#
loop_
_entity_poly.entity_id
_entity_poly.type
_entity_poly.pdbx_seq_one_letter_code
_entity_poly.pdbx_strand_id
1 'polypeptide(L)'
;MKKFRHILLFGLALTLSYSVTQAQYAFRVLASSGKSKVAGGGNLRVGGSLKSANRVTVSPRSYLSLVHKSGGTVQISKAGTYSIASLEQKLAKTKASVSKRYATYIISELTKGGKENINKNRYKYMNVTGSVKRDLTFNIINLFMASSNNYHNPKVTIKWNPLAMNKSYKVTIENLFNDELATSTVTDTSITIDFSQYKAEDQRFLVRVTPVQRKQAVKSRTCEIGQMNKKVEASFKKAYGSFKKSISGKMNAADKLSEAFIMEDHKLFVDALNSFREAVKMSGNDEAYITAYHQFLIRHGIGDYAKYVIK
;
A
#
# COMPACT_ATOMS: atom_id res chain seq x y z
N MET A 1 -64.82 40.85 -9.95
CA MET A 1 -64.38 39.51 -10.41
C MET A 1 -63.03 39.20 -9.77
N LYS A 2 -63.08 38.57 -8.60
CA LYS A 2 -61.95 38.05 -7.81
C LYS A 2 -61.99 36.53 -7.94
N LYS A 3 -60.83 35.86 -7.85
CA LYS A 3 -60.59 34.41 -7.89
C LYS A 3 -60.10 33.87 -9.24
N PHE A 4 -58.86 34.14 -9.64
CA PHE A 4 -58.09 33.25 -10.54
C PHE A 4 -56.56 33.44 -10.47
N ARG A 5 -56.01 33.95 -9.35
CA ARG A 5 -54.55 34.17 -9.18
C ARG A 5 -53.83 33.19 -8.23
N HIS A 6 -54.45 32.06 -7.89
CA HIS A 6 -53.87 31.09 -6.94
C HIS A 6 -53.69 29.67 -7.51
N ILE A 7 -54.00 29.43 -8.78
CA ILE A 7 -53.86 28.09 -9.39
C ILE A 7 -52.48 27.88 -10.06
N LEU A 8 -51.69 28.95 -10.26
CA LEU A 8 -50.36 28.84 -10.87
C LEU A 8 -49.19 28.74 -9.87
N LEU A 9 -49.48 28.69 -8.56
CA LEU A 9 -48.46 28.65 -7.48
C LEU A 9 -48.49 27.35 -6.67
N PHE A 10 -49.28 26.36 -7.10
CA PHE A 10 -49.34 25.02 -6.50
C PHE A 10 -48.81 23.91 -7.43
N GLY A 11 -48.51 24.21 -8.70
CA GLY A 11 -48.01 23.24 -9.68
C GLY A 11 -46.48 23.13 -9.78
N LEU A 12 -45.73 24.01 -9.12
CA LEU A 12 -44.25 24.07 -9.19
C LEU A 12 -43.57 23.69 -7.87
N ALA A 13 -44.31 23.14 -6.90
CA ALA A 13 -43.77 22.59 -5.65
C ALA A 13 -43.71 21.05 -5.65
N LEU A 14 -44.00 20.42 -6.80
CA LEU A 14 -44.01 18.98 -6.99
C LEU A 14 -43.00 18.51 -8.04
N THR A 15 -41.94 19.28 -8.32
CA THR A 15 -40.73 18.69 -8.88
C THR A 15 -39.99 18.03 -7.73
N LEU A 16 -40.34 16.76 -7.56
CA LEU A 16 -39.72 15.81 -6.66
C LEU A 16 -38.23 16.14 -6.52
N SER A 17 -37.87 16.54 -5.31
CA SER A 17 -36.62 16.17 -4.67
C SER A 17 -36.46 14.67 -4.82
N TYR A 18 -35.93 14.24 -5.97
CA TYR A 18 -35.13 13.04 -6.08
C TYR A 18 -33.92 13.29 -5.18
N SER A 19 -34.13 13.10 -3.87
CA SER A 19 -33.08 12.64 -3.00
C SER A 19 -32.57 11.39 -3.69
N VAL A 20 -31.47 11.53 -4.44
CA VAL A 20 -30.64 10.40 -4.81
C VAL A 20 -30.26 9.80 -3.47
N THR A 21 -31.03 8.82 -3.00
CA THR A 21 -30.57 7.90 -1.97
C THR A 21 -29.39 7.22 -2.62
N GLN A 22 -28.21 7.82 -2.47
CA GLN A 22 -26.95 7.14 -2.71
C GLN A 22 -27.09 5.84 -1.94
N ALA A 23 -27.12 4.71 -2.65
CA ALA A 23 -27.26 3.41 -2.02
C ALA A 23 -26.16 3.30 -0.97
N GLN A 24 -26.54 3.46 0.31
CA GLN A 24 -25.58 3.62 1.39
C GLN A 24 -25.01 2.24 1.67
N TYR A 25 -23.86 1.95 1.07
CA TYR A 25 -23.14 0.72 1.34
C TYR A 25 -22.62 0.74 2.79
N ALA A 26 -22.66 -0.40 3.44
CA ALA A 26 -22.02 -0.60 4.75
C ALA A 26 -20.54 -0.91 4.52
N PHE A 27 -20.27 -1.93 3.71
CA PHE A 27 -18.93 -2.40 3.39
C PHE A 27 -18.68 -2.42 1.89
N ARG A 28 -17.40 -2.39 1.53
CA ARG A 28 -16.91 -2.82 0.23
C ARG A 28 -15.97 -3.99 0.40
N VAL A 29 -15.94 -4.89 -0.58
CA VAL A 29 -14.98 -6.00 -0.62
C VAL A 29 -13.60 -5.42 -0.94
N LEU A 30 -12.66 -5.60 -0.02
CA LEU A 30 -11.27 -5.21 -0.18
C LEU A 30 -10.47 -6.32 -0.87
N ALA A 31 -10.70 -7.56 -0.46
CA ALA A 31 -10.02 -8.75 -0.96
C ALA A 31 -10.94 -9.97 -0.81
N SER A 32 -10.83 -10.93 -1.71
CA SER A 32 -11.63 -12.15 -1.67
C SER A 32 -10.91 -13.25 -2.43
N SER A 33 -10.45 -14.28 -1.71
CA SER A 33 -9.86 -15.49 -2.31
C SER A 33 -10.68 -16.73 -1.94
N GLY A 34 -10.68 -17.73 -2.82
CA GLY A 34 -11.53 -18.91 -2.69
C GLY A 34 -12.98 -18.66 -3.10
N LYS A 35 -13.92 -19.41 -2.53
CA LYS A 35 -15.34 -19.43 -2.93
C LYS A 35 -16.18 -18.67 -1.90
N SER A 36 -16.24 -17.36 -2.01
CA SER A 36 -17.08 -16.50 -1.16
C SER A 36 -18.22 -15.85 -1.98
N LYS A 37 -19.44 -15.83 -1.45
CA LYS A 37 -20.65 -15.37 -2.15
C LYS A 37 -21.54 -14.50 -1.27
N VAL A 38 -22.34 -13.63 -1.89
CA VAL A 38 -23.48 -13.00 -1.21
C VAL A 38 -24.61 -14.02 -1.12
N ALA A 39 -25.25 -14.17 0.03
CA ALA A 39 -26.38 -15.09 0.19
C ALA A 39 -27.51 -14.71 -0.77
N GLY A 40 -27.99 -15.67 -1.56
CA GLY A 40 -28.98 -15.45 -2.61
C GLY A 40 -28.46 -14.71 -3.85
N GLY A 41 -27.14 -14.53 -3.99
CA GLY A 41 -26.52 -13.78 -5.09
C GLY A 41 -25.24 -14.42 -5.64
N GLY A 42 -24.53 -13.63 -6.46
CA GLY A 42 -23.30 -14.06 -7.15
C GLY A 42 -22.04 -14.07 -6.28
N ASN A 43 -20.91 -14.41 -6.91
CA ASN A 43 -19.59 -14.37 -6.29
C ASN A 43 -19.25 -12.95 -5.80
N LEU A 44 -18.58 -12.86 -4.66
CA LEU A 44 -18.02 -11.61 -4.17
C LEU A 44 -16.86 -11.17 -5.08
N ARG A 45 -16.91 -9.92 -5.52
CA ARG A 45 -15.85 -9.30 -6.32
C ARG A 45 -15.24 -8.16 -5.53
N VAL A 46 -13.93 -7.98 -5.66
CA VAL A 46 -13.22 -6.83 -5.12
C VAL A 46 -13.91 -5.54 -5.60
N GLY A 47 -14.07 -4.59 -4.68
CA GLY A 47 -14.82 -3.35 -4.92
C GLY A 47 -16.34 -3.47 -4.80
N GLY A 48 -16.89 -4.69 -4.77
CA GLY A 48 -18.32 -4.95 -4.62
C GLY A 48 -18.87 -4.34 -3.33
N SER A 49 -20.01 -3.67 -3.43
CA SER A 49 -20.66 -3.02 -2.27
C SER A 49 -21.62 -3.98 -1.58
N LEU A 50 -21.62 -3.95 -0.25
CA LEU A 50 -22.48 -4.74 0.62
C LEU A 50 -23.28 -3.80 1.50
N LYS A 51 -24.60 -3.98 1.50
CA LYS A 51 -25.55 -3.26 2.35
C LYS A 51 -25.71 -4.00 3.69
N SER A 52 -26.15 -3.30 4.73
CA SER A 52 -26.37 -3.86 6.08
C SER A 52 -27.27 -5.10 6.08
N ALA A 53 -28.28 -5.14 5.20
CA ALA A 53 -29.21 -6.25 5.07
C ALA A 53 -28.61 -7.50 4.40
N ASN A 54 -27.44 -7.41 3.76
CA ASN A 54 -26.83 -8.55 3.09
C ASN A 54 -26.26 -9.57 4.10
N ARG A 55 -26.06 -10.80 3.61
CA ARG A 55 -25.27 -11.84 4.28
C ARG A 55 -24.23 -12.35 3.31
N VAL A 56 -23.07 -12.76 3.82
CA VAL A 56 -21.98 -13.34 3.02
C VAL A 56 -21.67 -14.73 3.52
N THR A 57 -21.47 -15.67 2.61
CA THR A 57 -21.04 -17.03 2.90
C THR A 57 -19.59 -17.19 2.46
N VAL A 58 -18.74 -17.56 3.41
CA VAL A 58 -17.31 -17.84 3.21
C VAL A 58 -17.12 -19.35 3.29
N SER A 59 -16.59 -19.97 2.23
CA SER A 59 -16.35 -21.41 2.19
C SER A 59 -15.08 -21.79 2.98
N PRO A 60 -14.87 -23.08 3.30
CA PRO A 60 -13.58 -23.55 3.82
C PRO A 60 -12.42 -23.10 2.92
N ARG A 61 -11.27 -22.79 3.54
CA ARG A 61 -10.06 -22.30 2.85
C ARG A 61 -10.28 -21.05 2.00
N SER A 62 -11.33 -20.27 2.31
CA SER A 62 -11.60 -18.99 1.65
C SER A 62 -11.28 -17.84 2.60
N TYR A 63 -10.98 -16.68 2.02
CA TYR A 63 -10.66 -15.47 2.73
C TYR A 63 -11.48 -14.31 2.18
N LEU A 64 -12.01 -13.48 3.07
CA LEU A 64 -12.75 -12.28 2.72
C LEU A 64 -12.29 -11.12 3.60
N SER A 65 -11.88 -10.03 2.97
CA SER A 65 -11.57 -8.77 3.64
C SER A 65 -12.57 -7.72 3.19
N LEU A 66 -13.17 -7.03 4.15
CA LEU A 66 -14.16 -6.00 3.94
C LEU A 66 -13.69 -4.69 4.56
N VAL A 67 -14.01 -3.57 3.92
CA VAL A 67 -13.74 -2.23 4.42
C VAL A 67 -15.05 -1.46 4.57
N HIS A 68 -15.31 -0.97 5.78
CA HIS A 68 -16.51 -0.22 6.12
C HIS A 68 -16.39 1.22 5.59
N LYS A 69 -17.52 1.90 5.39
CA LYS A 69 -17.57 3.32 5.03
C LYS A 69 -16.82 4.25 6.00
N SER A 70 -16.63 3.84 7.26
CA SER A 70 -15.82 4.58 8.25
C SER A 70 -14.31 4.41 8.08
N GLY A 71 -13.86 3.46 7.25
CA GLY A 71 -12.46 3.07 7.10
C GLY A 71 -12.07 1.82 7.91
N GLY A 72 -12.88 1.39 8.89
CA GLY A 72 -12.58 0.17 9.63
C GLY A 72 -12.67 -1.10 8.78
N THR A 73 -11.82 -2.09 9.04
CA THR A 73 -11.73 -3.32 8.23
C THR A 73 -12.16 -4.56 9.01
N VAL A 74 -12.77 -5.51 8.33
CA VAL A 74 -13.17 -6.81 8.87
C VAL A 74 -12.58 -7.92 8.02
N GLN A 75 -11.98 -8.93 8.66
CA GLN A 75 -11.44 -10.10 7.97
C GLN A 75 -12.17 -11.37 8.40
N ILE A 76 -12.45 -12.23 7.44
CA ILE A 76 -13.17 -13.49 7.64
C ILE A 76 -12.41 -14.59 6.90
N SER A 77 -11.76 -15.45 7.66
CA SER A 77 -11.07 -16.66 7.17
C SER A 77 -11.73 -17.95 7.66
N LYS A 78 -12.65 -17.85 8.63
CA LYS A 78 -13.43 -18.97 9.12
C LYS A 78 -14.63 -19.19 8.19
N ALA A 79 -14.87 -20.45 7.83
CA ALA A 79 -16.03 -20.81 7.03
C ALA A 79 -17.33 -20.53 7.81
N GLY A 80 -18.35 -20.05 7.10
CA GLY A 80 -19.65 -19.77 7.69
C GLY A 80 -20.42 -18.68 6.95
N THR A 81 -21.61 -18.37 7.47
CA THR A 81 -22.46 -17.29 6.96
C THR A 81 -22.50 -16.13 7.96
N TYR A 82 -22.18 -14.94 7.48
CA TYR A 82 -22.02 -13.74 8.28
C TYR A 82 -23.02 -12.66 7.85
N SER A 83 -23.78 -12.12 8.81
CA SER A 83 -24.65 -10.97 8.58
C SER A 83 -23.83 -9.68 8.55
N ILE A 84 -24.03 -8.84 7.54
CA ILE A 84 -23.30 -7.57 7.42
C ILE A 84 -23.61 -6.64 8.59
N ALA A 85 -24.89 -6.55 9.02
CA ALA A 85 -25.27 -5.79 10.20
C ALA A 85 -24.53 -6.24 11.47
N SER A 86 -24.33 -7.54 11.67
CA SER A 86 -23.58 -8.06 12.82
C SER A 86 -22.09 -7.72 12.72
N LEU A 87 -21.53 -7.67 11.51
CA LEU A 87 -20.16 -7.22 11.30
C LEU A 87 -20.01 -5.71 11.56
N GLU A 88 -20.99 -4.89 11.18
CA GLU A 88 -21.03 -3.46 11.51
C GLU A 88 -21.07 -3.26 13.03
N GLN A 89 -21.91 -4.00 13.74
CA GLN A 89 -21.99 -3.92 15.20
C GLN A 89 -20.68 -4.34 15.88
N LYS A 90 -20.03 -5.40 15.37
CA LYS A 90 -18.71 -5.81 15.87
C LYS A 90 -17.66 -4.74 15.61
N LEU A 91 -17.68 -4.14 14.42
CA LEU A 91 -16.77 -3.06 14.07
C LEU A 91 -17.03 -1.79 14.86
N ALA A 92 -18.29 -1.45 15.18
CA ALA A 92 -18.63 -0.26 15.97
C ALA A 92 -18.08 -0.32 17.40
N LYS A 93 -17.85 -1.54 17.93
CA LYS A 93 -17.16 -1.77 19.21
C LYS A 93 -15.64 -1.58 19.11
N THR A 94 -15.11 -1.45 17.90
CA THR A 94 -13.69 -1.27 17.60
C THR A 94 -13.48 0.14 17.02
N LYS A 95 -12.65 0.99 17.63
CA LYS A 95 -12.41 2.35 17.10
C LYS A 95 -11.85 2.24 15.67
N ALA A 96 -12.36 3.04 14.73
CA ALA A 96 -12.06 2.95 13.30
C ALA A 96 -10.55 2.89 13.04
N SER A 97 -10.11 1.87 12.30
CA SER A 97 -8.70 1.47 12.26
C SER A 97 -7.85 2.08 11.15
N VAL A 98 -8.47 2.76 10.21
CA VAL A 98 -7.78 3.28 9.03
C VAL A 98 -8.29 4.68 8.73
N SER A 99 -7.40 5.56 8.27
CA SER A 99 -7.86 6.84 7.72
C SER A 99 -8.80 6.56 6.54
N LYS A 100 -9.97 7.22 6.51
CA LYS A 100 -10.93 7.16 5.41
C LYS A 100 -10.27 7.34 4.03
N ARG A 101 -9.16 8.10 3.97
CA ARG A 101 -8.36 8.31 2.76
C ARG A 101 -7.72 7.02 2.24
N TYR A 102 -7.18 6.15 3.08
CA TYR A 102 -6.53 4.90 2.66
C TYR A 102 -7.54 3.85 2.21
N ALA A 103 -8.64 3.68 2.95
CA ALA A 103 -9.76 2.84 2.51
C ALA A 103 -10.29 3.31 1.14
N THR A 104 -10.46 4.62 0.96
CA THR A 104 -10.88 5.21 -0.31
C THR A 104 -9.84 4.99 -1.40
N TYR A 105 -8.54 5.13 -1.10
CA TYR A 105 -7.46 4.90 -2.05
C TYR A 105 -7.45 3.46 -2.54
N ILE A 106 -7.37 2.48 -1.63
CA ILE A 106 -7.33 1.07 -2.00
C ILE A 106 -8.60 0.69 -2.77
N ILE A 107 -9.78 1.10 -2.28
CA ILE A 107 -11.01 0.86 -3.03
C ILE A 107 -10.93 1.52 -4.39
N SER A 108 -10.51 2.78 -4.51
CA SER A 108 -10.43 3.49 -5.79
C SER A 108 -9.45 2.81 -6.75
N GLU A 109 -8.28 2.37 -6.28
CA GLU A 109 -7.28 1.68 -7.09
C GLU A 109 -7.73 0.28 -7.50
N LEU A 110 -8.38 -0.46 -6.60
CA LEU A 110 -8.90 -1.80 -6.88
C LEU A 110 -10.22 -1.78 -7.67
N THR A 111 -10.95 -0.65 -7.67
CA THR A 111 -12.22 -0.46 -8.43
C THR A 111 -12.03 0.30 -9.74
N LYS A 112 -10.85 0.90 -9.97
CA LYS A 112 -10.48 1.53 -11.24
C LYS A 112 -10.39 0.43 -12.31
N GLY A 113 -11.54 0.16 -12.91
CA GLY A 113 -11.72 -0.73 -14.05
C GLY A 113 -12.08 -2.16 -13.66
N GLY A 114 -13.31 -2.40 -13.20
CA GLY A 114 -13.90 -3.75 -13.07
C GLY A 114 -14.04 -4.54 -14.39
N LYS A 115 -13.40 -4.09 -15.47
CA LYS A 115 -13.26 -4.75 -16.79
C LYS A 115 -11.91 -4.49 -17.46
N GLU A 116 -10.98 -3.76 -16.83
CA GLU A 116 -9.71 -3.40 -17.46
C GLU A 116 -8.57 -4.16 -16.82
N ASN A 117 -7.80 -4.86 -17.65
CA ASN A 117 -6.53 -5.45 -17.25
C ASN A 117 -5.69 -4.34 -16.60
N ILE A 118 -5.39 -4.45 -15.31
CA ILE A 118 -4.61 -3.45 -14.55
C ILE A 118 -3.21 -3.28 -15.16
N ASN A 119 -2.73 -4.30 -15.90
CA ASN A 119 -1.56 -4.26 -16.77
C ASN A 119 -1.66 -3.29 -17.97
N LYS A 120 -2.86 -2.94 -18.45
CA LYS A 120 -3.05 -1.99 -19.57
C LYS A 120 -2.94 -0.52 -19.17
N ASN A 121 -3.24 -0.17 -17.91
CA ASN A 121 -3.22 1.22 -17.43
C ASN A 121 -1.90 1.65 -16.76
N ARG A 122 -0.82 0.88 -16.98
CA ARG A 122 0.52 1.15 -16.43
C ARG A 122 1.08 2.52 -16.85
N TYR A 123 0.67 3.02 -18.03
CA TYR A 123 1.05 4.33 -18.56
C TYR A 123 0.44 5.52 -17.80
N LYS A 124 -0.71 5.35 -17.12
CA LYS A 124 -1.39 6.44 -16.41
C LYS A 124 -0.60 6.93 -15.19
N TYR A 125 0.26 6.09 -14.64
CA TYR A 125 1.11 6.39 -13.48
C TYR A 125 2.56 6.73 -13.87
N MET A 126 2.92 6.65 -15.16
CA MET A 126 4.22 7.10 -15.68
C MET A 126 4.34 8.64 -15.71
N ASN A 127 3.22 9.35 -15.82
CA ASN A 127 3.20 10.82 -15.89
C ASN A 127 3.35 11.52 -14.53
N VAL A 128 3.24 10.81 -13.40
CA VAL A 128 3.22 11.46 -12.06
C VAL A 128 4.63 11.63 -11.47
N THR A 129 5.64 10.90 -11.95
CA THR A 129 7.01 11.00 -11.40
C THR A 129 8.01 11.70 -12.32
N GLY A 130 7.67 12.06 -13.56
CA GLY A 130 8.51 12.90 -14.44
C GLY A 130 9.97 12.47 -14.60
N SER A 131 10.33 11.24 -14.23
CA SER A 131 11.72 10.81 -14.03
C SER A 131 11.89 9.34 -14.38
N VAL A 132 11.42 8.93 -15.56
CA VAL A 132 11.86 7.65 -16.12
C VAL A 132 13.09 7.94 -16.99
N LYS A 133 14.25 8.12 -16.36
CA LYS A 133 15.51 8.00 -17.09
C LYS A 133 15.59 6.55 -17.58
N ARG A 134 15.36 6.35 -18.88
CA ARG A 134 15.54 5.07 -19.59
C ARG A 134 17.03 4.75 -19.67
N ASP A 135 17.63 4.33 -18.56
CA ASP A 135 18.89 3.61 -18.61
C ASP A 135 18.54 2.12 -18.76
N LEU A 136 18.31 1.69 -20.01
CA LEU A 136 18.15 0.29 -20.41
C LEU A 136 19.49 -0.45 -20.34
N THR A 137 20.19 -0.34 -19.23
CA THR A 137 21.45 -1.07 -19.02
C THR A 137 21.14 -2.31 -18.20
N PHE A 138 21.17 -3.46 -18.87
CA PHE A 138 21.12 -4.81 -18.28
C PHE A 138 22.27 -5.13 -17.29
N ASN A 139 23.05 -4.10 -16.90
CA ASN A 139 24.25 -4.15 -16.07
C ASN A 139 24.16 -3.13 -14.92
N ILE A 140 22.99 -2.90 -14.33
CA ILE A 140 22.82 -2.05 -13.13
C ILE A 140 22.30 -2.91 -11.97
N ILE A 141 22.87 -2.69 -10.78
CA ILE A 141 22.36 -3.28 -9.54
C ILE A 141 21.18 -2.43 -9.04
N ASN A 142 19.97 -2.96 -9.13
CA ASN A 142 18.77 -2.27 -8.65
C ASN A 142 18.54 -2.54 -7.16
N LEU A 143 18.72 -1.51 -6.34
CA LEU A 143 18.38 -1.55 -4.93
C LEU A 143 16.86 -1.54 -4.75
N PHE A 144 16.38 -2.28 -3.76
CA PHE A 144 14.97 -2.35 -3.38
C PHE A 144 14.65 -1.23 -2.38
N MET A 145 15.05 -0.02 -2.73
CA MET A 145 14.77 1.22 -2.00
C MET A 145 14.53 2.34 -3.02
N ALA A 146 13.85 3.41 -2.60
CA ALA A 146 13.71 4.60 -3.45
C ALA A 146 15.07 5.33 -3.52
N SER A 147 15.18 6.35 -4.37
CA SER A 147 16.40 7.18 -4.46
C SER A 147 16.67 7.97 -3.19
N SER A 148 15.62 8.34 -2.45
CA SER A 148 15.71 9.02 -1.14
C SER A 148 14.71 8.40 -0.18
N ASN A 149 15.17 8.03 1.00
CA ASN A 149 14.39 7.29 1.99
C ASN A 149 14.58 7.92 3.38
N ASN A 150 13.58 7.73 4.23
CA ASN A 150 13.75 7.93 5.66
C ASN A 150 13.57 6.60 6.40
N TYR A 151 14.24 6.45 7.54
CA TYR A 151 13.99 5.34 8.46
C TYR A 151 13.41 5.85 9.78
N HIS A 152 12.54 5.02 10.37
CA HIS A 152 12.17 5.14 11.77
C HIS A 152 13.06 4.28 12.67
N ASN A 153 13.33 3.04 12.25
CA ASN A 153 14.26 2.13 12.90
C ASN A 153 15.65 2.26 12.25
N PRO A 154 16.73 2.55 13.00
CA PRO A 154 18.07 2.69 12.41
C PRO A 154 18.61 1.38 11.80
N LYS A 155 18.05 0.22 12.16
CA LYS A 155 18.38 -1.07 11.54
C LYS A 155 17.57 -1.29 10.27
N VAL A 156 18.22 -1.10 9.14
CA VAL A 156 17.59 -1.15 7.81
C VAL A 156 18.17 -2.30 7.00
N THR A 157 17.30 -3.19 6.51
CA THR A 157 17.68 -4.22 5.56
C THR A 157 17.59 -3.71 4.13
N ILE A 158 18.74 -3.65 3.47
CA ILE A 158 18.88 -3.27 2.07
C ILE A 158 18.96 -4.56 1.24
N LYS A 159 18.22 -4.60 0.13
CA LYS A 159 18.19 -5.72 -0.82
C LYS A 159 18.41 -5.24 -2.23
N TRP A 160 18.92 -6.09 -3.10
CA TRP A 160 19.07 -5.81 -4.53
C TRP A 160 18.83 -7.05 -5.38
N ASN A 161 18.69 -6.86 -6.69
CA ASN A 161 18.68 -8.00 -7.60
C ASN A 161 20.06 -8.63 -7.72
N PRO A 162 20.16 -9.97 -7.79
CA PRO A 162 21.41 -10.62 -8.13
C PRO A 162 21.88 -10.19 -9.51
N LEU A 163 23.18 -9.95 -9.66
CA LEU A 163 23.84 -9.78 -10.93
C LEU A 163 24.40 -11.13 -11.38
N ALA A 164 24.08 -11.55 -12.60
CA ALA A 164 24.52 -12.83 -13.14
C ALA A 164 26.06 -12.99 -13.04
N MET A 165 26.52 -14.19 -12.69
CA MET A 165 27.95 -14.54 -12.55
C MET A 165 28.73 -13.73 -11.50
N ASN A 166 28.05 -12.97 -10.62
CA ASN A 166 28.69 -12.26 -9.51
C ASN A 166 28.46 -13.02 -8.19
N LYS A 167 29.52 -13.22 -7.41
CA LYS A 167 29.48 -14.03 -6.17
C LYS A 167 29.47 -13.18 -4.90
N SER A 168 29.97 -11.95 -4.95
CA SER A 168 29.94 -11.05 -3.82
C SER A 168 29.80 -9.58 -4.21
N TYR A 169 29.25 -8.81 -3.29
CA TYR A 169 28.93 -7.40 -3.45
C TYR A 169 29.63 -6.60 -2.38
N LYS A 170 30.21 -5.47 -2.78
CA LYS A 170 30.73 -4.45 -1.89
C LYS A 170 29.66 -3.39 -1.67
N VAL A 171 29.26 -3.22 -0.43
CA VAL A 171 28.31 -2.21 0.03
C VAL A 171 29.10 -1.10 0.70
N THR A 172 28.95 0.13 0.21
CA THR A 172 29.65 1.31 0.72
C THR A 172 28.61 2.28 1.28
N ILE A 173 28.89 2.79 2.48
CA ILE A 173 28.15 3.84 3.16
C ILE A 173 29.02 5.09 3.11
N GLU A 174 28.50 6.16 2.55
CA GLU A 174 29.19 7.43 2.41
C GLU A 174 28.36 8.53 3.11
N ASN A 175 28.99 9.65 3.48
CA ASN A 175 28.26 10.86 3.83
C ASN A 175 27.75 11.58 2.55
N LEU A 176 27.08 12.73 2.70
CA LEU A 176 26.58 13.50 1.55
C LEU A 176 27.68 14.13 0.67
N PHE A 177 28.93 14.17 1.15
CA PHE A 177 30.11 14.64 0.40
C PHE A 177 30.86 13.50 -0.30
N ASN A 178 30.34 12.27 -0.24
CA ASN A 178 30.95 11.03 -0.73
C ASN A 178 32.19 10.57 0.06
N ASP A 179 32.41 11.04 1.28
CA ASP A 179 33.42 10.47 2.15
C ASP A 179 32.94 9.10 2.64
N GLU A 180 33.80 8.07 2.47
CA GLU A 180 33.48 6.72 2.89
C GLU A 180 33.46 6.62 4.42
N LEU A 181 32.32 6.20 4.98
CA LEU A 181 32.13 5.97 6.40
C LEU A 181 32.34 4.49 6.76
N ALA A 182 31.93 3.59 5.88
CA ALA A 182 32.11 2.16 6.03
C ALA A 182 31.95 1.41 4.72
N THR A 183 32.63 0.28 4.62
CA THR A 183 32.49 -0.69 3.53
C THR A 183 32.31 -2.09 4.09
N SER A 184 31.48 -2.90 3.44
CA SER A 184 31.28 -4.32 3.76
C SER A 184 31.19 -5.16 2.50
N THR A 185 31.77 -6.36 2.54
CA THR A 185 31.64 -7.34 1.44
C THR A 185 30.70 -8.46 1.88
N VAL A 186 29.68 -8.73 1.07
CA VAL A 186 28.67 -9.78 1.33
C VAL A 186 28.52 -10.70 0.13
N THR A 187 28.19 -11.98 0.36
CA THR A 187 27.91 -12.97 -0.70
C THR A 187 26.43 -13.06 -1.06
N ASP A 188 25.55 -12.59 -0.16
CA ASP A 188 24.11 -12.52 -0.40
C ASP A 188 23.73 -11.22 -1.15
N THR A 189 22.47 -11.15 -1.57
CA THR A 189 21.82 -9.98 -2.20
C THR A 189 21.11 -9.09 -1.18
N SER A 190 21.48 -9.23 0.09
CA SER A 190 20.92 -8.47 1.19
C SER A 190 21.97 -8.15 2.25
N ILE A 191 21.78 -7.03 2.95
CA ILE A 191 22.55 -6.64 4.14
C ILE A 191 21.66 -5.86 5.09
N THR A 192 21.82 -6.05 6.39
CA THR A 192 21.21 -5.19 7.40
C THR A 192 22.26 -4.25 7.95
N ILE A 193 22.00 -2.95 7.85
CA ILE A 193 22.89 -1.88 8.31
C ILE A 193 22.23 -1.22 9.51
N ASP A 194 23.00 -1.02 10.58
CA ASP A 194 22.56 -0.24 11.74
C ASP A 194 23.11 1.18 11.63
N PHE A 195 22.29 2.10 11.12
CA PHE A 195 22.69 3.47 10.84
C PHE A 195 23.02 4.28 12.10
N SER A 196 22.63 3.83 13.30
CA SER A 196 23.04 4.51 14.55
C SER A 196 24.52 4.33 14.87
N GLN A 197 25.24 3.45 14.16
CA GLN A 197 26.68 3.25 14.34
C GLN A 197 27.54 4.29 13.61
N TYR A 198 26.94 5.07 12.71
CA TYR A 198 27.65 6.03 11.87
C TYR A 198 27.23 7.46 12.22
N LYS A 199 28.13 8.41 12.01
CA LYS A 199 27.85 9.84 12.15
C LYS A 199 28.04 10.51 10.78
N ALA A 200 27.02 11.25 10.36
CA ALA A 200 27.05 12.09 9.17
C ALA A 200 26.33 13.41 9.46
N GLU A 201 26.64 14.44 8.68
CA GLU A 201 25.90 15.70 8.68
C GLU A 201 24.42 15.42 8.38
N ASP A 202 23.52 16.07 9.12
CA ASP A 202 22.07 15.86 9.07
C ASP A 202 21.56 14.43 9.26
N GLN A 203 22.42 13.50 9.72
CA GLN A 203 22.08 12.07 9.87
C GLN A 203 21.58 11.44 8.56
N ARG A 204 22.19 11.85 7.43
CA ARG A 204 21.90 11.31 6.10
C ARG A 204 23.13 10.64 5.50
N PHE A 205 22.87 9.55 4.80
CA PHE A 205 23.87 8.63 4.28
C PHE A 205 23.57 8.33 2.82
N LEU A 206 24.63 8.13 2.05
CA LEU A 206 24.55 7.59 0.70
C LEU A 206 24.93 6.11 0.76
N VAL A 207 24.11 5.26 0.16
CA VAL A 207 24.38 3.82 0.04
C VAL A 207 24.62 3.47 -1.41
N ARG A 208 25.70 2.72 -1.64
CA ARG A 208 26.10 2.23 -2.95
C ARG A 208 26.44 0.75 -2.89
N VAL A 209 26.03 0.00 -3.91
CA VAL A 209 26.40 -1.41 -4.06
C VAL A 209 27.15 -1.61 -5.37
N THR A 210 28.28 -2.30 -5.30
CA THR A 210 29.13 -2.64 -6.45
C THR A 210 29.43 -4.14 -6.46
N PRO A 211 29.52 -4.79 -7.63
CA PRO A 211 30.00 -6.16 -7.73
C PRO A 211 31.50 -6.20 -7.44
N VAL A 212 31.98 -7.22 -6.70
CA VAL A 212 33.41 -7.38 -6.42
C VAL A 212 34.15 -7.95 -7.62
N GLN A 213 33.52 -8.87 -8.38
CA GLN A 213 34.18 -9.61 -9.46
C GLN A 213 34.09 -8.94 -10.84
N ARG A 214 33.53 -7.72 -10.95
CA ARG A 214 33.37 -7.02 -12.23
C ARG A 214 33.99 -5.62 -12.16
N LYS A 215 34.33 -5.05 -13.33
CA LYS A 215 34.82 -3.67 -13.45
C LYS A 215 33.85 -2.69 -12.76
N GLN A 216 34.40 -1.67 -12.09
CA GLN A 216 33.68 -0.65 -11.31
C GLN A 216 32.58 0.13 -12.07
N ALA A 217 32.51 0.00 -13.39
CA ALA A 217 31.48 0.60 -14.23
C ALA A 217 30.06 0.07 -13.91
N VAL A 218 29.94 -1.12 -13.33
CA VAL A 218 28.66 -1.65 -12.85
C VAL A 218 28.47 -1.26 -11.39
N LYS A 219 27.50 -0.40 -11.11
CA LYS A 219 27.14 0.01 -9.74
C LYS A 219 25.65 0.22 -9.61
N SER A 220 25.16 0.18 -8.38
CA SER A 220 23.81 0.65 -8.10
C SER A 220 23.71 2.15 -8.34
N ARG A 221 22.49 2.63 -8.54
CA ARG A 221 22.19 4.04 -8.28
C ARG A 221 22.52 4.34 -6.81
N THR A 222 22.97 5.56 -6.55
CA THR A 222 23.12 6.03 -5.17
C THR A 222 21.74 6.14 -4.55
N CYS A 223 21.54 5.53 -3.39
CA CYS A 223 20.36 5.71 -2.57
C CYS A 223 20.71 6.56 -1.37
N GLU A 224 19.98 7.64 -1.17
CA GLU A 224 20.07 8.46 0.02
C GLU A 224 19.12 7.89 1.08
N ILE A 225 19.58 7.85 2.32
CA ILE A 225 18.80 7.38 3.46
C ILE A 225 19.17 8.15 4.72
N GLY A 226 18.20 8.55 5.52
CA GLY A 226 18.49 9.21 6.78
C GLY A 226 17.37 9.09 7.80
N GLN A 227 17.62 9.61 8.99
CA GLN A 227 16.59 9.68 9.99
C GLN A 227 15.48 10.64 9.54
N MET A 228 14.24 10.26 9.81
CA MET A 228 13.09 11.14 9.62
C MET A 228 13.25 12.46 10.38
N ASN A 229 12.94 13.58 9.72
CA ASN A 229 12.99 14.88 10.36
C ASN A 229 11.91 15.03 11.45
N LYS A 230 12.14 15.93 12.41
CA LYS A 230 11.27 16.13 13.59
C LYS A 230 9.80 16.42 13.24
N LYS A 231 9.56 17.15 12.15
CA LYS A 231 8.19 17.51 11.70
C LYS A 231 7.44 16.28 11.20
N VAL A 232 8.07 15.48 10.34
CA VAL A 232 7.53 14.21 9.85
C VAL A 232 7.35 13.24 11.02
N GLU A 233 8.28 13.22 11.98
CA GLU A 233 8.21 12.36 13.15
C GLU A 233 7.03 12.63 14.06
N ALA A 234 6.73 13.88 14.37
CA ALA A 234 5.56 14.22 15.18
C ALA A 234 4.25 13.76 14.50
N SER A 235 4.12 14.01 13.18
CA SER A 235 2.95 13.58 12.41
C SER A 235 2.83 12.06 12.34
N PHE A 236 3.95 11.36 12.12
CA PHE A 236 4.01 9.91 12.06
C PHE A 236 3.63 9.29 13.41
N LYS A 237 4.23 9.74 14.52
CA LYS A 237 3.92 9.23 15.87
C LYS A 237 2.44 9.38 16.19
N LYS A 238 1.81 10.49 15.81
CA LYS A 238 0.37 10.71 15.99
C LYS A 238 -0.46 9.75 15.15
N ALA A 239 -0.17 9.65 13.85
CA ALA A 239 -0.90 8.78 12.93
C ALA A 239 -0.74 7.30 13.29
N TYR A 240 0.50 6.85 13.46
CA TYR A 240 0.85 5.48 13.79
C TYR A 240 0.39 5.09 15.20
N GLY A 241 0.50 5.98 16.18
CA GLY A 241 -0.03 5.73 17.53
C GLY A 241 -1.56 5.59 17.55
N SER A 242 -2.28 6.39 16.76
CA SER A 242 -3.73 6.27 16.61
C SER A 242 -4.12 4.96 15.92
N PHE A 243 -3.39 4.59 14.86
CA PHE A 243 -3.54 3.31 14.18
C PHE A 243 -3.30 2.14 15.14
N LYS A 244 -2.21 2.13 15.91
CA LYS A 244 -1.92 1.05 16.86
C LYS A 244 -3.02 0.88 17.92
N LYS A 245 -3.58 1.99 18.43
CA LYS A 245 -4.70 1.97 19.40
C LYS A 245 -6.01 1.43 18.81
N SER A 246 -6.15 1.43 17.48
CA SER A 246 -7.35 0.94 16.81
C SER A 246 -7.36 -0.57 16.56
N ILE A 247 -6.19 -1.21 16.67
CA ILE A 247 -6.03 -2.64 16.41
C ILE A 247 -6.43 -3.41 17.67
N SER A 248 -7.51 -4.18 17.57
CA SER A 248 -7.92 -5.12 18.62
C SER A 248 -7.25 -6.48 18.40
N GLY A 249 -6.17 -6.76 19.14
CA GLY A 249 -5.46 -8.04 19.10
C GLY A 249 -4.30 -8.08 18.09
N LYS A 250 -4.02 -9.26 17.52
CA LYS A 250 -2.94 -9.44 16.55
C LYS A 250 -3.32 -8.79 15.22
N MET A 251 -2.38 -8.05 14.62
CA MET A 251 -2.54 -7.47 13.29
C MET A 251 -2.94 -8.54 12.28
N ASN A 252 -3.85 -8.15 11.38
CA ASN A 252 -4.26 -8.93 10.23
C ASN A 252 -3.68 -8.32 8.93
N ALA A 253 -3.98 -8.92 7.77
CA ALA A 253 -3.40 -8.46 6.50
C ALA A 253 -3.77 -7.00 6.15
N ALA A 254 -4.97 -6.56 6.49
CA ALA A 254 -5.49 -5.23 6.18
C ALA A 254 -4.89 -4.19 7.13
N ASP A 255 -4.65 -4.57 8.39
CA ASP A 255 -3.90 -3.75 9.34
C ASP A 255 -2.47 -3.54 8.80
N LYS A 256 -1.80 -4.60 8.34
CA LYS A 256 -0.46 -4.49 7.75
C LYS A 256 -0.42 -3.68 6.46
N LEU A 257 -1.44 -3.80 5.62
CA LEU A 257 -1.57 -2.96 4.44
C LEU A 257 -1.76 -1.49 4.84
N SER A 258 -2.55 -1.21 5.88
CA SER A 258 -2.78 0.14 6.40
C SER A 258 -1.52 0.74 7.03
N GLU A 259 -0.76 -0.08 7.76
CA GLU A 259 0.57 0.27 8.27
C GLU A 259 1.51 0.68 7.14
N ALA A 260 1.55 -0.11 6.05
CA ALA A 260 2.36 0.19 4.88
C ALA A 260 2.01 1.56 4.26
N PHE A 261 0.73 1.87 4.14
CA PHE A 261 0.29 3.18 3.63
C PHE A 261 0.62 4.34 4.56
N ILE A 262 0.50 4.16 5.88
CA ILE A 262 0.93 5.18 6.85
C ILE A 262 2.43 5.44 6.70
N MET A 263 3.23 4.39 6.58
CA MET A 263 4.68 4.52 6.36
C MET A 263 5.00 5.21 5.03
N GLU A 264 4.31 4.82 3.94
CA GLU A 264 4.47 5.45 2.63
C GLU A 264 4.16 6.95 2.65
N ASP A 265 3.05 7.36 3.29
CA ASP A 265 2.64 8.78 3.42
C ASP A 265 3.70 9.62 4.15
N HIS A 266 4.48 8.99 5.03
CA HIS A 266 5.56 9.62 5.79
C HIS A 266 6.96 9.39 5.17
N LYS A 267 7.02 8.90 3.93
CA LYS A 267 8.27 8.61 3.18
C LYS A 267 9.19 7.58 3.86
N LEU A 268 8.62 6.70 4.68
CA LEU A 268 9.29 5.57 5.31
C LEU A 268 9.24 4.36 4.36
N PHE A 269 9.81 4.48 3.16
CA PHE A 269 9.58 3.53 2.07
C PHE A 269 10.14 2.14 2.34
N VAL A 270 11.23 2.02 3.11
CA VAL A 270 11.77 0.72 3.52
C VAL A 270 10.80 0.02 4.47
N ASP A 271 10.29 0.75 5.46
CA ASP A 271 9.30 0.23 6.41
C ASP A 271 7.99 -0.13 5.67
N ALA A 272 7.53 0.74 4.77
CA ALA A 272 6.36 0.50 3.94
C ALA A 272 6.50 -0.76 3.08
N LEU A 273 7.65 -0.94 2.42
CA LEU A 273 7.95 -2.11 1.60
C LEU A 273 7.82 -3.41 2.40
N ASN A 274 8.31 -3.42 3.64
CA ASN A 274 8.23 -4.57 4.53
C ASN A 274 6.77 -4.85 4.93
N SER A 275 6.02 -3.82 5.33
CA SER A 275 4.60 -3.98 5.70
C SER A 275 3.72 -4.42 4.51
N PHE A 276 4.00 -3.95 3.28
CA PHE A 276 3.32 -4.47 2.07
C PHE A 276 3.60 -5.97 1.86
N ARG A 277 4.85 -6.41 1.99
CA ARG A 277 5.21 -7.84 1.85
C ARG A 277 4.55 -8.71 2.90
N GLU A 278 4.52 -8.24 4.15
CA GLU A 278 3.82 -8.93 5.24
C GLU A 278 2.31 -9.02 4.96
N ALA A 279 1.69 -7.94 4.49
CA ALA A 279 0.28 -7.93 4.13
C ALA A 279 -0.04 -8.97 3.03
N VAL A 280 0.79 -9.05 1.98
CA VAL A 280 0.67 -10.08 0.92
C VAL A 280 0.75 -11.48 1.52
N LYS A 281 1.77 -11.76 2.34
CA LYS A 281 1.94 -13.07 2.98
C LYS A 281 0.75 -13.43 3.88
N MET A 282 0.29 -12.49 4.71
CA MET A 282 -0.82 -12.70 5.64
C MET A 282 -2.17 -12.89 4.94
N SER A 283 -2.33 -12.31 3.75
CA SER A 283 -3.53 -12.51 2.91
C SER A 283 -3.58 -13.87 2.21
N GLY A 284 -2.50 -14.66 2.29
CA GLY A 284 -2.37 -15.89 1.51
C GLY A 284 -2.14 -15.61 0.03
N ASN A 285 -1.39 -14.55 -0.30
CA ASN A 285 -1.11 -14.10 -1.67
C ASN A 285 -2.37 -13.70 -2.46
N ASP A 286 -3.32 -13.02 -1.82
CA ASP A 286 -4.50 -12.50 -2.50
C ASP A 286 -4.10 -11.39 -3.50
N GLU A 287 -4.73 -11.41 -4.67
CA GLU A 287 -4.40 -10.54 -5.81
C GLU A 287 -4.51 -9.05 -5.48
N ALA A 288 -5.44 -8.66 -4.60
CA ALA A 288 -5.62 -7.26 -4.22
C ALA A 288 -4.39 -6.73 -3.44
N TYR A 289 -3.83 -7.54 -2.54
CA TYR A 289 -2.64 -7.17 -1.77
C TYR A 289 -1.39 -7.19 -2.64
N ILE A 290 -1.27 -8.17 -3.55
CA ILE A 290 -0.18 -8.23 -4.53
C ILE A 290 -0.22 -6.99 -5.42
N THR A 291 -1.40 -6.59 -5.88
CA THR A 291 -1.60 -5.39 -6.70
C THR A 291 -1.16 -4.14 -5.93
N ALA A 292 -1.60 -3.98 -4.69
CA ALA A 292 -1.20 -2.84 -3.87
C ALA A 292 0.33 -2.76 -3.68
N TYR A 293 0.98 -3.90 -3.43
CA TYR A 293 2.44 -4.01 -3.36
C TYR A 293 3.12 -3.60 -4.68
N HIS A 294 2.67 -4.12 -5.82
CA HIS A 294 3.25 -3.77 -7.12
C HIS A 294 3.05 -2.28 -7.46
N GLN A 295 1.89 -1.72 -7.16
CA GLN A 295 1.64 -0.30 -7.38
C GLN A 295 2.59 0.56 -6.52
N PHE A 296 2.84 0.17 -5.27
CA PHE A 296 3.84 0.83 -4.43
C PHE A 296 5.24 0.79 -5.08
N LEU A 297 5.68 -0.37 -5.57
CA LEU A 297 6.98 -0.49 -6.25
C LEU A 297 7.07 0.41 -7.48
N ILE A 298 6.02 0.47 -8.29
CA ILE A 298 5.95 1.29 -9.52
C ILE A 298 5.99 2.78 -9.16
N ARG A 299 5.18 3.24 -8.19
CA ARG A 299 5.12 4.65 -7.78
C ARG A 299 6.47 5.20 -7.32
N HIS A 300 7.26 4.37 -6.64
CA HIS A 300 8.53 4.78 -6.03
C HIS A 300 9.77 4.28 -6.79
N GLY A 301 9.58 3.63 -7.93
CA GLY A 301 10.67 3.10 -8.76
C GLY A 301 11.56 2.08 -8.04
N ILE A 302 10.98 1.29 -7.14
CA ILE A 302 11.72 0.40 -6.23
C ILE A 302 12.03 -0.95 -6.91
N GLY A 303 13.30 -1.34 -6.93
CA GLY A 303 13.77 -2.60 -7.48
C GLY A 303 13.57 -2.75 -8.99
N ASP A 304 13.46 -3.98 -9.47
CA ASP A 304 13.09 -4.23 -10.88
C ASP A 304 11.58 -4.19 -11.01
N TYR A 305 11.00 -2.99 -10.88
CA TYR A 305 9.59 -2.81 -11.12
C TYR A 305 9.25 -2.95 -12.61
N ALA A 306 10.24 -2.80 -13.50
CA ALA A 306 10.07 -2.90 -14.95
C ALA A 306 9.54 -4.28 -15.40
N LYS A 307 9.89 -5.35 -14.69
CA LYS A 307 9.28 -6.69 -14.91
C LYS A 307 7.78 -6.75 -14.66
N TYR A 308 7.23 -5.81 -13.88
CA TYR A 308 5.78 -5.65 -13.68
C TYR A 308 5.16 -4.67 -14.69
N VAL A 309 6.00 -3.93 -15.43
CA VAL A 309 5.62 -2.97 -16.47
C VAL A 309 5.47 -3.63 -17.85
N ILE A 310 5.97 -4.86 -18.03
CA ILE A 310 5.95 -5.58 -19.31
C ILE A 310 5.20 -6.91 -19.18
N LYS A 311 3.90 -6.88 -19.46
CA LYS A 311 3.03 -8.01 -19.86
C LYS A 311 1.82 -7.46 -20.59
#